data_AF-A0A954STP8-F1
#
_entry.id   AF-A0A954STP8-F1
#
_cell.length_a   1.000
_cell.length_b   1.000
_cell.length_c   1.000
_cell.angle_alpha   90.00
_cell.angle_beta   90.00
_cell.angle_gamma   90.00
#
_symmetry.space_group_name_H-M   'P 1'
#
loop_
_entity.id
_entity.type
_entity.pdbx_description
1 polymer ?
#
loop_
_entity_poly.entity_id
_entity_poly.type
_entity_poly.pdbx_seq_one_letter_code
_entity_poly.pdbx_strand_id
1 'polypeptide(L)'
;MVSLIGVLAIAPGVALGQEEAAETESAAAAEEPATEEATVEEVVEEVEEEPVTAEAVLSDVDTLWTCLAAFLVFFMQAGFCLVEAGFTRAKNACNIVMKNLMDFAAGSLLFWLIGFGLMFGTTNGWFGTTDFLFDADTSPLPDGISPSFGWAFLIFQTVFAATAATIVSGAMAERTKFIGYLCYTVGITAIVYPIFGSWAWGGLWNGGGWLETMDVPFIDFAGSTVVHSIGGWAALAGALVLGPRLGKYTKDGRIKPIPGHNIPLAALGVFILWMGWFGFNPGSTTAVSGGSFAVIAVTTNLAAAAGATSAMITAWVCFGKPDVSFALNGALAGLVGITAGCANMTAPGSVLVGLIAGVLVVGS
;
A
#
# COMPACT_ATOMS: atom_id res chain seq x y z
N MET A 1 -19.95 20.68 24.48
CA MET A 1 -19.52 21.13 25.83
C MET A 1 -19.56 19.91 26.74
N VAL A 2 -18.40 19.29 27.02
CA VAL A 2 -17.68 19.29 28.34
C VAL A 2 -18.47 18.47 29.38
N SER A 3 -18.01 17.44 30.08
CA SER A 3 -16.68 16.88 30.46
C SER A 3 -16.89 15.38 30.82
N LEU A 4 -15.99 14.42 30.55
CA LEU A 4 -14.65 14.15 31.10
C LEU A 4 -14.64 13.38 32.45
N ILE A 5 -14.13 12.13 32.38
CA ILE A 5 -13.19 11.42 33.28
C ILE A 5 -13.61 11.10 34.73
N GLY A 6 -13.48 9.81 35.09
CA GLY A 6 -13.35 9.30 36.46
C GLY A 6 -12.19 8.28 36.54
N VAL A 7 -11.22 8.58 37.40
CA VAL A 7 -9.96 7.85 37.68
C VAL A 7 -10.14 6.82 38.80
N LEU A 8 -9.40 5.71 38.66
CA LEU A 8 -8.78 4.78 39.62
C LEU A 8 -9.10 4.87 41.13
N ALA A 9 -9.29 3.70 41.77
CA ALA A 9 -9.09 3.50 43.20
C ALA A 9 -8.41 2.14 43.49
N ILE A 10 -7.34 2.18 44.31
CA ILE A 10 -6.55 1.07 44.87
C ILE A 10 -6.87 0.98 46.38
N ALA A 11 -6.87 -0.22 46.97
CA ALA A 11 -6.46 -0.54 48.37
C ALA A 11 -6.57 -2.07 48.64
N PRO A 12 -6.12 -2.62 49.79
CA PRO A 12 -4.75 -2.67 50.36
C PRO A 12 -4.35 -4.10 50.85
N GLY A 13 -3.10 -4.26 51.35
CA GLY A 13 -2.49 -5.54 51.76
C GLY A 13 -2.54 -5.92 53.26
N VAL A 14 -1.79 -6.97 53.65
CA VAL A 14 -1.42 -7.35 55.04
C VAL A 14 -0.07 -8.11 55.05
N ALA A 15 0.76 -7.86 56.07
CA ALA A 15 2.06 -8.47 56.36
C ALA A 15 2.06 -9.21 57.73
N LEU A 16 3.07 -10.08 57.95
CA LEU A 16 3.97 -10.19 59.14
C LEU A 16 4.33 -11.62 59.58
N GLY A 17 5.60 -11.81 59.98
CA GLY A 17 6.09 -12.91 60.83
C GLY A 17 7.63 -13.08 60.83
N GLN A 18 8.29 -12.75 61.94
CA GLN A 18 9.74 -12.85 62.22
C GLN A 18 10.13 -14.14 62.97
N GLU A 19 11.42 -14.50 63.02
CA GLU A 19 12.05 -15.19 64.18
C GLU A 19 13.60 -14.97 64.27
N GLU A 20 14.10 -14.93 65.51
CA GLU A 20 15.43 -14.59 66.10
C GLU A 20 16.61 -15.57 65.79
N ALA A 21 17.88 -15.16 65.61
CA ALA A 21 18.98 -14.70 66.52
C ALA A 21 19.89 -15.80 67.15
N ALA A 22 21.22 -15.65 67.05
CA ALA A 22 22.24 -16.14 68.00
C ALA A 22 23.64 -15.52 67.74
N GLU A 23 24.27 -15.01 68.80
CA GLU A 23 25.62 -14.44 68.89
C GLU A 23 26.71 -15.49 69.20
N THR A 24 27.98 -15.18 68.89
CA THR A 24 29.14 -15.47 69.78
C THR A 24 30.37 -14.62 69.40
N GLU A 25 31.03 -14.06 70.44
CA GLU A 25 32.20 -13.16 70.42
C GLU A 25 33.53 -13.84 70.03
N SER A 26 34.47 -13.05 69.48
CA SER A 26 35.86 -12.97 69.99
C SER A 26 36.65 -11.84 69.28
N ALA A 27 37.28 -10.97 70.08
CA ALA A 27 38.15 -9.89 69.64
C ALA A 27 39.62 -10.35 69.55
N ALA A 28 40.32 -9.99 68.48
CA ALA A 28 41.78 -9.96 68.40
C ALA A 28 42.25 -8.88 67.42
N ALA A 29 43.42 -8.32 67.72
CA ALA A 29 43.89 -7.00 67.30
C ALA A 29 44.42 -6.90 65.85
N ALA A 30 44.16 -5.72 65.28
CA ALA A 30 45.01 -4.88 64.42
C ALA A 30 46.04 -5.53 63.48
N GLU A 31 45.80 -5.37 62.18
CA GLU A 31 46.79 -4.88 61.20
C GLU A 31 46.01 -4.27 60.01
N GLU A 32 46.29 -3.00 59.68
CA GLU A 32 45.70 -2.28 58.55
C GLU A 32 46.19 -2.87 57.22
N PRO A 33 45.30 -3.19 56.25
CA PRO A 33 45.67 -3.20 54.86
C PRO A 33 45.29 -1.85 54.24
N ALA A 34 46.25 -1.24 53.54
CA ALA A 34 46.05 -0.05 52.74
C ALA A 34 44.83 -0.22 51.83
N THR A 35 43.82 0.62 52.02
CA THR A 35 42.72 0.79 51.08
C THR A 35 43.27 1.52 49.86
N GLU A 36 43.50 0.78 48.78
CA GLU A 36 43.40 1.33 47.43
C GLU A 36 41.99 1.91 47.29
N GLU A 37 41.86 3.23 47.32
CA GLU A 37 40.67 3.92 46.85
C GLU A 37 40.54 3.60 45.36
N ALA A 38 39.79 2.55 45.03
CA ALA A 38 39.22 2.41 43.72
C ALA A 38 38.22 3.58 43.56
N THR A 39 38.70 4.68 43.00
CA THR A 39 37.85 5.69 42.41
C THR A 39 37.02 4.98 41.35
N VAL A 40 35.74 4.75 41.66
CA VAL A 40 34.74 4.49 40.64
C VAL A 40 34.64 5.79 39.86
N GLU A 41 35.49 5.95 38.85
CA GLU A 41 35.18 6.87 37.75
C GLU A 41 33.87 6.36 37.17
N GLU A 42 32.80 7.07 37.51
CA GLU A 42 31.55 7.01 36.79
C GLU A 42 31.88 7.45 35.37
N VAL A 43 32.19 6.49 34.50
CA VAL A 43 32.20 6.69 33.06
C VAL A 43 30.75 6.92 32.68
N VAL A 44 30.31 8.17 32.84
CA VAL A 44 29.22 8.71 32.04
C VAL A 44 29.79 8.66 30.63
N GLU A 45 29.45 7.62 29.87
CA GLU A 45 29.46 7.74 28.42
C GLU A 45 28.56 8.94 28.13
N GLU A 46 29.17 10.11 27.91
CA GLU A 46 28.54 11.14 27.11
C GLU A 46 28.24 10.43 25.79
N VAL A 47 26.99 10.00 25.63
CA VAL A 47 26.43 9.77 24.31
C VAL A 47 26.55 11.13 23.65
N GLU A 48 27.65 11.36 22.92
CA GLU A 48 27.75 12.50 22.02
C GLU A 48 26.53 12.37 21.11
N GLU A 49 25.48 13.16 21.37
CA GLU A 49 24.38 13.29 20.44
C GLU A 49 25.01 13.78 19.15
N GLU A 50 25.10 12.89 18.16
CA GLU A 50 25.56 13.28 16.85
C GLU A 50 24.70 14.48 16.39
N PRO A 51 25.33 15.57 15.92
CA PRO A 51 24.60 16.78 15.62
C PRO A 51 23.56 16.50 14.54
N VAL A 52 22.30 16.82 14.82
CA VAL A 52 21.20 16.70 13.84
C VAL A 52 21.54 17.53 12.60
N THR A 53 21.84 16.84 11.50
CA THR A 53 22.16 17.44 10.20
C THR A 53 20.90 17.73 9.40
N ALA A 54 20.98 18.66 8.43
CA ALA A 54 19.85 18.93 7.54
C ALA A 54 19.53 17.70 6.67
N GLU A 55 20.56 16.94 6.32
CA GLU A 55 20.50 15.70 5.56
C GLU A 55 19.79 14.58 6.33
N ALA A 56 20.11 14.40 7.62
CA ALA A 56 19.43 13.44 8.48
C ALA A 56 17.93 13.79 8.62
N VAL A 57 17.61 15.06 8.84
CA VAL A 57 16.21 15.52 8.91
C VAL A 57 15.48 15.28 7.59
N LEU A 58 16.11 15.55 6.43
CA LEU A 58 15.48 15.30 5.14
C LEU A 58 15.20 13.81 4.92
N SER A 59 16.15 12.94 5.26
CA SER A 59 15.99 11.48 5.17
C SER A 59 14.83 10.97 6.04
N ASP A 60 14.69 11.49 7.26
CA ASP A 60 13.59 11.14 8.15
C ASP A 60 12.24 11.62 7.60
N VAL A 61 12.20 12.80 7.00
CA VAL A 61 10.98 13.34 6.37
C VAL A 61 10.60 12.53 5.12
N ASP A 62 11.56 12.11 4.31
CA ASP A 62 11.33 11.25 3.14
C ASP A 62 10.80 9.86 3.57
N THR A 63 11.35 9.30 4.65
CA THR A 63 10.87 8.06 5.28
C THR A 63 9.45 8.22 5.81
N LEU A 64 9.17 9.32 6.53
CA LEU A 64 7.84 9.64 7.04
C LEU A 64 6.82 9.81 5.90
N TRP A 65 7.20 10.51 4.84
CA TRP A 65 6.36 10.69 3.66
C TRP A 65 6.01 9.36 3.01
N THR A 66 7.00 8.48 2.83
CA THR A 66 6.81 7.14 2.26
C THR A 66 5.89 6.27 3.12
N CYS A 67 6.03 6.30 4.44
CA CYS A 67 5.13 5.61 5.37
C CYS A 67 3.70 6.16 5.31
N LEU A 68 3.52 7.49 5.32
CA LEU A 68 2.21 8.12 5.22
C LEU A 68 1.53 7.76 3.89
N ALA A 69 2.28 7.80 2.80
CA ALA A 69 1.82 7.37 1.49
C ALA A 69 1.39 5.89 1.51
N ALA A 70 2.19 5.00 2.12
CA ALA A 70 1.84 3.59 2.27
C ALA A 70 0.53 3.40 3.04
N PHE A 71 0.28 4.19 4.09
CA PHE A 71 -0.97 4.11 4.86
C PHE A 71 -2.19 4.58 4.07
N LEU A 72 -2.04 5.63 3.25
CA LEU A 72 -3.08 6.08 2.33
C LEU A 72 -3.39 5.01 1.27
N VAL A 73 -2.37 4.34 0.73
CA VAL A 73 -2.55 3.24 -0.23
C VAL A 73 -3.14 2.01 0.44
N PHE A 74 -2.73 1.67 1.66
CA PHE A 74 -3.39 0.61 2.44
C PHE A 74 -4.89 0.91 2.59
N PHE A 75 -5.26 2.16 2.86
CA PHE A 75 -6.66 2.56 2.98
C PHE A 75 -7.45 2.38 1.67
N MET A 76 -6.79 2.28 0.51
CA MET A 76 -7.45 1.88 -0.74
C MET A 76 -8.07 0.48 -0.64
N GLN A 77 -7.57 -0.44 0.19
CA GLN A 77 -8.21 -1.75 0.39
C GLN A 77 -9.62 -1.63 0.97
N ALA A 78 -9.85 -0.66 1.87
CA ALA A 78 -11.21 -0.36 2.31
C ALA A 78 -12.05 0.20 1.15
N GLY A 79 -11.45 1.04 0.31
CA GLY A 79 -12.07 1.56 -0.91
C GLY A 79 -12.52 0.46 -1.88
N PHE A 80 -11.64 -0.50 -2.19
CA PHE A 80 -11.94 -1.65 -3.05
C PHE A 80 -13.04 -2.53 -2.45
N CYS A 81 -12.94 -2.85 -1.18
CA CYS A 81 -13.96 -3.62 -0.47
C CYS A 81 -15.35 -2.99 -0.61
N LEU A 82 -15.46 -1.67 -0.42
CA LEU A 82 -16.71 -0.93 -0.49
C LEU A 82 -17.22 -0.76 -1.93
N VAL A 83 -16.33 -0.47 -2.89
CA VAL A 83 -16.71 -0.31 -4.30
C VAL A 83 -17.25 -1.61 -4.88
N GLU A 84 -16.57 -2.73 -4.60
CA GLU A 84 -17.00 -4.05 -5.03
C GLU A 84 -18.29 -4.50 -4.33
N ALA A 85 -18.39 -4.30 -3.01
CA ALA A 85 -19.60 -4.62 -2.28
C ALA A 85 -20.78 -3.83 -2.88
N GLY A 86 -20.62 -2.52 -3.08
CA GLY A 86 -21.68 -1.66 -3.63
C GLY A 86 -22.12 -2.06 -5.05
N PHE A 87 -21.18 -2.43 -5.93
CA PHE A 87 -21.46 -2.83 -7.32
C PHE A 87 -21.90 -4.29 -7.51
N THR A 88 -21.96 -5.09 -6.46
CA THR A 88 -22.42 -6.49 -6.51
C THR A 88 -23.78 -6.66 -5.84
N ARG A 89 -24.36 -7.87 -5.88
CA ARG A 89 -25.62 -8.17 -5.19
C ARG A 89 -25.37 -8.39 -3.70
N ALA A 90 -26.27 -7.90 -2.86
CA ALA A 90 -26.20 -7.94 -1.40
C ALA A 90 -25.80 -9.32 -0.82
N LYS A 91 -26.33 -10.41 -1.39
CA LYS A 91 -26.03 -11.78 -0.96
C LYS A 91 -24.55 -12.20 -1.05
N ASN A 92 -23.72 -11.44 -1.78
CA ASN A 92 -22.31 -11.71 -1.98
C ASN A 92 -21.39 -10.78 -1.17
N ALA A 93 -21.93 -9.82 -0.42
CA ALA A 93 -21.13 -8.81 0.28
C ALA A 93 -20.10 -9.43 1.25
N CYS A 94 -20.51 -10.42 2.08
CA CYS A 94 -19.58 -11.08 3.01
C CYS A 94 -18.41 -11.78 2.30
N ASN A 95 -18.66 -12.38 1.13
CA ASN A 95 -17.62 -13.03 0.33
C ASN A 95 -16.61 -11.99 -0.21
N ILE A 96 -17.07 -10.81 -0.58
CA ILE A 96 -16.21 -9.73 -1.09
C ILE A 96 -15.31 -9.17 0.02
N VAL A 97 -15.88 -8.92 1.20
CA VAL A 97 -15.12 -8.48 2.37
C VAL A 97 -14.03 -9.49 2.71
N MET A 98 -14.38 -10.79 2.74
CA MET A 98 -13.42 -11.86 3.04
C MET A 98 -12.31 -11.95 2.01
N LYS A 99 -12.61 -11.75 0.72
CA LYS A 99 -11.59 -11.74 -0.34
C LYS A 99 -10.64 -10.56 -0.21
N ASN A 100 -11.16 -9.35 -0.05
CA ASN A 100 -10.33 -8.14 0.10
C ASN A 100 -9.40 -8.25 1.34
N LEU A 101 -9.91 -8.74 2.47
CA LEU A 101 -9.10 -8.96 3.66
C LEU A 101 -7.97 -9.97 3.42
N MET A 102 -8.31 -11.11 2.80
CA MET A 102 -7.33 -12.16 2.56
C MET A 102 -6.33 -11.84 1.46
N ASP A 103 -6.70 -11.03 0.46
CA ASP A 103 -5.75 -10.51 -0.53
C ASP A 103 -4.67 -9.70 0.14
N PHE A 104 -5.06 -8.79 1.04
CA PHE A 104 -4.09 -8.01 1.76
C PHE A 104 -3.26 -8.88 2.71
N ALA A 105 -3.90 -9.72 3.54
CA ALA A 105 -3.19 -10.52 4.54
C ALA A 105 -2.25 -11.55 3.91
N ALA A 106 -2.74 -12.36 2.97
CA ALA A 106 -1.91 -13.36 2.29
C ALA A 106 -0.92 -12.69 1.33
N GLY A 107 -1.35 -11.68 0.58
CA GLY A 107 -0.48 -10.94 -0.34
C GLY A 107 0.69 -10.26 0.36
N SER A 108 0.47 -9.68 1.54
CA SER A 108 1.55 -9.08 2.33
C SER A 108 2.60 -10.11 2.76
N LEU A 109 2.14 -11.27 3.26
CA LEU A 109 3.05 -12.35 3.66
C LEU A 109 3.84 -12.90 2.48
N LEU A 110 3.18 -13.10 1.34
CA LEU A 110 3.82 -13.66 0.13
C LEU A 110 4.78 -12.67 -0.52
N PHE A 111 4.42 -11.39 -0.55
CA PHE A 111 5.28 -10.35 -1.07
C PHE A 111 6.52 -10.20 -0.19
N TRP A 112 6.38 -10.13 1.13
CA TRP A 112 7.52 -10.11 2.04
C TRP A 112 8.40 -11.37 1.91
N LEU A 113 7.77 -12.57 1.85
CA LEU A 113 8.47 -13.85 1.81
C LEU A 113 9.31 -14.02 0.53
N ILE A 114 8.73 -13.71 -0.64
CA ILE A 114 9.39 -13.92 -1.94
C ILE A 114 9.21 -12.78 -2.95
N GLY A 115 8.06 -12.09 -2.94
CA GLY A 115 7.74 -11.10 -3.97
C GLY A 115 8.71 -9.91 -3.99
N PHE A 116 9.14 -9.41 -2.83
CA PHE A 116 10.10 -8.32 -2.71
C PHE A 116 11.43 -8.72 -3.35
N GLY A 117 11.98 -9.87 -2.98
CA GLY A 117 13.23 -10.36 -3.55
C GLY A 117 13.16 -10.60 -5.05
N LEU A 118 12.05 -11.15 -5.56
CA LEU A 118 11.84 -11.31 -7.00
C LEU A 118 11.75 -9.98 -7.75
N MET A 119 11.19 -8.94 -7.12
CA MET A 119 10.97 -7.64 -7.74
C MET A 119 12.22 -6.75 -7.68
N PHE A 120 12.83 -6.66 -6.51
CA PHE A 120 13.81 -5.63 -6.16
C PHE A 120 15.20 -6.16 -5.79
N GLY A 121 15.35 -7.47 -5.64
CA GLY A 121 16.65 -8.09 -5.40
C GLY A 121 17.57 -8.03 -6.61
N THR A 122 18.85 -8.34 -6.41
CA THR A 122 19.85 -8.40 -7.47
C THR A 122 19.37 -9.28 -8.63
N THR A 123 19.29 -8.69 -9.81
CA THR A 123 18.65 -9.29 -10.98
C THR A 123 19.59 -10.21 -11.76
N ASN A 124 19.05 -11.28 -12.31
CA ASN A 124 19.72 -12.09 -13.36
C ASN A 124 19.37 -11.63 -14.79
N GLY A 125 18.72 -10.47 -14.92
CA GLY A 125 18.17 -9.92 -16.16
C GLY A 125 16.68 -10.18 -16.37
N TRP A 126 16.08 -11.12 -15.62
CA TRP A 126 14.66 -11.46 -15.71
C TRP A 126 13.90 -11.32 -14.39
N PHE A 127 14.53 -11.59 -13.26
CA PHE A 127 13.95 -11.39 -11.93
C PHE A 127 15.07 -11.32 -10.88
N GLY A 128 14.74 -10.75 -9.72
CA GLY A 128 15.62 -10.67 -8.57
C GLY A 128 15.90 -12.03 -7.92
N THR A 129 17.12 -12.19 -7.41
CA THR A 129 17.65 -13.46 -6.89
C THR A 129 18.16 -13.36 -5.45
N THR A 130 18.00 -12.20 -4.82
CA THR A 130 18.37 -11.89 -3.43
C THR A 130 17.18 -11.24 -2.71
N ASP A 131 17.36 -10.83 -1.45
CA ASP A 131 16.36 -10.02 -0.72
C ASP A 131 15.00 -10.72 -0.52
N PHE A 132 15.00 -12.06 -0.52
CA PHE A 132 13.88 -12.88 -0.03
C PHE A 132 13.82 -12.83 1.49
N LEU A 133 12.63 -13.00 2.08
CA LEU A 133 12.42 -12.80 3.53
C LEU A 133 12.99 -11.44 3.97
N PHE A 134 12.59 -10.39 3.27
CA PHE A 134 13.26 -9.09 3.37
C PHE A 134 13.34 -8.60 4.81
N ASP A 135 14.54 -8.21 5.20
CA ASP A 135 14.90 -7.73 6.53
C ASP A 135 15.87 -6.56 6.34
N ALA A 136 15.40 -5.34 6.54
CA ALA A 136 16.22 -4.15 6.30
C ALA A 136 17.16 -3.92 7.48
N ASP A 137 18.43 -3.65 7.18
CA ASP A 137 19.42 -3.26 8.18
C ASP A 137 18.96 -1.99 8.91
N THR A 138 19.07 -1.99 10.24
CA THR A 138 18.74 -0.84 11.09
C THR A 138 19.97 -0.26 11.80
N SER A 139 21.17 -0.69 11.40
CA SER A 139 22.42 -0.18 11.95
C SER A 139 22.62 1.29 11.54
N PRO A 140 22.98 2.20 12.47
CA PRO A 140 23.18 3.61 12.15
C PRO A 140 24.20 3.78 11.01
N LEU A 141 23.85 4.59 10.00
CA LEU A 141 24.79 4.99 8.97
C LEU A 141 25.70 6.11 9.51
N PRO A 142 26.94 6.24 9.01
CA PRO A 142 27.73 7.44 9.21
C PRO A 142 26.88 8.67 8.82
N ASP A 143 26.97 9.76 9.58
CA ASP A 143 26.27 11.04 9.36
C ASP A 143 24.83 11.13 9.91
N GLY A 144 24.42 10.18 10.77
CA GLY A 144 23.12 10.21 11.45
C GLY A 144 21.90 9.91 10.55
N ILE A 145 22.13 9.37 9.35
CA ILE A 145 21.07 9.03 8.39
C ILE A 145 20.34 7.77 8.85
N SER A 146 19.00 7.84 8.95
CA SER A 146 18.18 6.70 9.36
C SER A 146 18.23 5.56 8.32
N PRO A 147 18.70 4.36 8.71
CA PRO A 147 18.73 3.18 7.83
C PRO A 147 17.32 2.58 7.60
N SER A 148 16.29 3.12 8.28
CA SER A 148 14.94 2.55 8.33
C SER A 148 14.13 2.71 7.04
N PHE A 149 14.66 3.43 6.04
CA PHE A 149 13.96 3.64 4.76
C PHE A 149 13.63 2.31 4.06
N GLY A 150 14.46 1.26 4.22
CA GLY A 150 14.16 -0.07 3.68
C GLY A 150 12.84 -0.66 4.18
N TRP A 151 12.51 -0.45 5.46
CA TRP A 151 11.21 -0.86 6.02
C TRP A 151 10.05 -0.04 5.45
N ALA A 152 10.23 1.27 5.28
CA ALA A 152 9.25 2.14 4.64
C ALA A 152 9.00 1.75 3.18
N PHE A 153 10.07 1.42 2.45
CA PHE A 153 10.00 0.96 1.06
C PHE A 153 9.31 -0.41 0.96
N LEU A 154 9.62 -1.37 1.84
CA LEU A 154 8.93 -2.66 1.90
C LEU A 154 7.42 -2.48 2.07
N ILE A 155 6.97 -1.71 3.07
CA ILE A 155 5.53 -1.55 3.30
C ILE A 155 4.85 -0.80 2.16
N PHE A 156 5.51 0.21 1.58
CA PHE A 156 5.01 0.95 0.42
C PHE A 156 4.82 0.04 -0.81
N GLN A 157 5.80 -0.81 -1.11
CA GLN A 157 5.68 -1.75 -2.23
C GLN A 157 4.72 -2.91 -1.94
N THR A 158 4.59 -3.32 -0.68
CA THR A 158 3.61 -4.33 -0.24
C THR A 158 2.18 -3.89 -0.55
N VAL A 159 1.84 -2.62 -0.25
CA VAL A 159 0.48 -2.11 -0.50
C VAL A 159 0.20 -1.93 -2.00
N PHE A 160 1.21 -1.73 -2.85
CA PHE A 160 1.08 -1.76 -4.33
C PHE A 160 0.83 -3.18 -4.84
N ALA A 161 1.60 -4.16 -4.36
CA ALA A 161 1.41 -5.57 -4.70
C ALA A 161 0.00 -6.06 -4.30
N ALA A 162 -0.46 -5.69 -3.11
CA ALA A 162 -1.80 -6.01 -2.64
C ALA A 162 -2.88 -5.31 -3.48
N THR A 163 -2.62 -4.08 -3.94
CA THR A 163 -3.54 -3.36 -4.85
C THR A 163 -3.68 -4.09 -6.18
N ALA A 164 -2.57 -4.56 -6.78
CA ALA A 164 -2.61 -5.34 -8.01
C ALA A 164 -3.43 -6.63 -7.85
N ALA A 165 -3.27 -7.32 -6.71
CA ALA A 165 -4.03 -8.53 -6.39
C ALA A 165 -5.54 -8.27 -6.28
N THR A 166 -5.92 -7.22 -5.54
CA THR A 166 -7.30 -6.83 -5.28
C THR A 166 -8.07 -6.38 -6.53
N ILE A 167 -7.43 -5.92 -7.61
CA ILE A 167 -8.18 -5.54 -8.83
C ILE A 167 -9.04 -6.70 -9.37
N VAL A 168 -8.62 -7.94 -9.13
CA VAL A 168 -9.26 -9.13 -9.68
C VAL A 168 -10.49 -9.59 -8.88
N SER A 169 -10.59 -9.29 -7.58
CA SER A 169 -11.77 -9.66 -6.76
C SER A 169 -13.06 -9.16 -7.37
N GLY A 170 -13.07 -7.90 -7.85
CA GLY A 170 -14.25 -7.26 -8.43
C GLY A 170 -14.71 -7.93 -9.74
N ALA A 171 -13.79 -8.20 -10.66
CA ALA A 171 -14.11 -8.82 -11.96
C ALA A 171 -14.61 -10.27 -11.82
N MET A 172 -14.04 -10.98 -10.85
CA MET A 172 -14.33 -12.38 -10.53
C MET A 172 -15.40 -12.51 -9.43
N ALA A 173 -16.01 -11.41 -9.00
CA ALA A 173 -17.01 -11.41 -7.93
C ALA A 173 -18.23 -12.29 -8.26
N GLU A 174 -18.89 -12.74 -7.19
CA GLU A 174 -20.15 -13.51 -7.19
C GLU A 174 -20.10 -14.95 -7.73
N ARG A 175 -19.02 -15.37 -8.40
CA ARG A 175 -18.94 -16.69 -9.08
C ARG A 175 -17.63 -17.45 -8.92
N THR A 176 -16.68 -16.90 -8.16
CA THR A 176 -15.40 -17.56 -7.88
C THR A 176 -15.42 -18.22 -6.51
N LYS A 177 -15.03 -19.49 -6.47
CA LYS A 177 -14.80 -20.21 -5.21
C LYS A 177 -13.66 -19.56 -4.44
N PHE A 178 -13.81 -19.44 -3.13
CA PHE A 178 -12.83 -18.78 -2.27
C PHE A 178 -11.43 -19.41 -2.35
N ILE A 179 -11.31 -20.74 -2.36
CA ILE A 179 -10.02 -21.41 -2.50
C ILE A 179 -9.34 -21.08 -3.84
N GLY A 180 -10.10 -21.09 -4.94
CA GLY A 180 -9.56 -20.71 -6.25
C GLY A 180 -9.10 -19.26 -6.29
N TYR A 181 -9.75 -18.40 -5.51
CA TYR A 181 -9.35 -17.02 -5.34
C TYR A 181 -8.01 -16.90 -4.58
N LEU A 182 -7.83 -17.64 -3.47
CA LEU A 182 -6.55 -17.64 -2.74
C LEU A 182 -5.38 -18.18 -3.58
N CYS A 183 -5.60 -19.23 -4.39
CA CYS A 183 -4.57 -19.72 -5.32
C CYS A 183 -4.18 -18.66 -6.34
N TYR A 184 -5.14 -17.87 -6.81
CA TYR A 184 -4.88 -16.73 -7.67
C TYR A 184 -4.08 -15.64 -6.94
N THR A 185 -4.45 -15.28 -5.71
CA THR A 185 -3.72 -14.31 -4.87
C THR A 185 -2.25 -14.72 -4.74
N VAL A 186 -1.99 -16.01 -4.53
CA VAL A 186 -0.62 -16.57 -4.53
C VAL A 186 0.07 -16.32 -5.87
N GLY A 187 -0.54 -16.75 -6.98
CA GLY A 187 0.07 -16.60 -8.30
C GLY A 187 0.40 -15.16 -8.68
N ILE A 188 -0.48 -14.19 -8.37
CA ILE A 188 -0.21 -12.80 -8.72
C ILE A 188 0.83 -12.17 -7.80
N THR A 189 0.70 -12.29 -6.47
CA THR A 189 1.58 -11.58 -5.51
C THR A 189 2.97 -12.19 -5.39
N ALA A 190 3.10 -13.49 -5.63
CA ALA A 190 4.38 -14.19 -5.55
C ALA A 190 5.11 -14.33 -6.90
N ILE A 191 4.44 -14.17 -8.04
CA ILE A 191 5.03 -14.48 -9.34
C ILE A 191 4.75 -13.38 -10.36
N VAL A 192 3.50 -13.21 -10.79
CA VAL A 192 3.18 -12.37 -11.96
C VAL A 192 3.51 -10.90 -11.71
N TYR A 193 3.04 -10.33 -10.60
CA TYR A 193 3.30 -8.94 -10.23
C TYR A 193 4.79 -8.67 -9.99
N PRO A 194 5.49 -9.39 -9.09
CA PRO A 194 6.89 -9.06 -8.79
C PRO A 194 7.84 -9.29 -9.96
N ILE A 195 7.61 -10.29 -10.82
CA ILE A 195 8.46 -10.50 -12.02
C ILE A 195 8.29 -9.35 -13.00
N PHE A 196 7.06 -8.94 -13.33
CA PHE A 196 6.86 -7.79 -14.20
C PHE A 196 7.40 -6.50 -13.55
N GLY A 197 7.18 -6.35 -12.25
CA GLY A 197 7.76 -5.28 -11.44
C GLY A 197 9.28 -5.23 -11.53
N SER A 198 9.97 -6.38 -11.54
CA SER A 198 11.42 -6.45 -11.72
C SER A 198 11.87 -5.90 -13.07
N TRP A 199 11.08 -6.10 -14.12
CA TRP A 199 11.40 -5.60 -15.46
C TRP A 199 11.28 -4.08 -15.56
N ALA A 200 10.31 -3.49 -14.87
CA ALA A 200 9.91 -2.10 -15.01
C ALA A 200 10.44 -1.18 -13.90
N TRP A 201 10.62 -1.69 -12.68
CA TRP A 201 10.99 -0.96 -11.46
C TRP A 201 12.09 -1.65 -10.65
N GLY A 202 12.71 -2.71 -11.17
CA GLY A 202 13.76 -3.43 -10.46
C GLY A 202 14.94 -2.53 -10.04
N GLY A 203 15.19 -1.44 -10.77
CA GLY A 203 16.23 -0.46 -10.45
C GLY A 203 15.93 0.46 -9.26
N LEU A 204 14.75 0.39 -8.64
CA LEU A 204 14.39 1.23 -7.48
C LEU A 204 15.06 0.80 -6.16
N TRP A 205 15.72 -0.36 -6.14
CA TRP A 205 16.43 -0.89 -4.97
C TRP A 205 17.77 -1.53 -5.39
N ASN A 206 17.95 -2.84 -5.22
CA ASN A 206 19.19 -3.58 -5.53
C ASN A 206 19.19 -4.25 -6.91
N GLY A 207 18.07 -4.17 -7.63
CA GLY A 207 17.84 -4.89 -8.88
C GLY A 207 18.19 -4.07 -10.12
N GLY A 208 17.54 -4.44 -11.23
CA GLY A 208 17.64 -3.72 -12.50
C GLY A 208 16.63 -4.27 -13.51
N GLY A 209 15.88 -3.36 -14.12
CA GLY A 209 14.85 -3.69 -15.09
C GLY A 209 15.34 -3.57 -16.54
N TRP A 210 15.10 -4.59 -17.36
CA TRP A 210 15.42 -4.49 -18.79
C TRP A 210 14.50 -3.49 -19.53
N LEU A 211 13.29 -3.22 -19.02
CA LEU A 211 12.40 -2.19 -19.59
C LEU A 211 12.90 -0.77 -19.26
N GLU A 212 13.53 -0.59 -18.10
CA GLU A 212 14.13 0.69 -17.68
C GLU A 212 15.37 1.06 -18.52
N THR A 213 16.06 0.05 -19.03
CA THR A 213 17.38 0.19 -19.70
C THR A 213 17.30 0.12 -21.23
N MET A 214 16.10 0.11 -21.81
CA MET A 214 15.90 0.18 -23.26
C MET A 214 16.36 1.54 -23.83
N ASP A 215 16.68 1.59 -25.12
CA ASP A 215 17.04 2.84 -25.82
C ASP A 215 15.99 3.94 -25.65
N VAL A 216 14.71 3.54 -25.62
CA VAL A 216 13.59 4.37 -25.16
C VAL A 216 13.06 3.72 -23.88
N PRO A 217 13.42 4.26 -22.69
CA PRO A 217 13.02 3.66 -21.42
C PRO A 217 11.50 3.55 -21.29
N PHE A 218 11.05 2.43 -20.73
CA PHE A 218 9.68 2.29 -20.28
C PHE A 218 9.44 3.20 -19.08
N ILE A 219 8.40 4.03 -19.15
CA ILE A 219 8.03 4.96 -18.08
C ILE A 219 6.66 4.58 -17.55
N ASP A 220 6.62 4.21 -16.27
CA ASP A 220 5.41 4.01 -15.51
C ASP A 220 5.64 4.52 -14.09
N PHE A 221 5.30 5.79 -13.83
CA PHE A 221 5.72 6.46 -12.59
C PHE A 221 5.16 5.80 -11.32
N ALA A 222 3.86 5.51 -11.30
CA ALA A 222 3.20 4.92 -10.14
C ALA A 222 2.45 3.62 -10.45
N GLY A 223 2.40 3.13 -11.69
CA GLY A 223 1.87 1.79 -11.99
C GLY A 223 0.55 1.72 -12.77
N SER A 224 0.32 2.55 -13.80
CA SER A 224 -0.80 2.29 -14.74
C SER A 224 -0.63 0.92 -15.41
N THR A 225 0.61 0.50 -15.63
CA THR A 225 0.93 -0.82 -16.17
C THR A 225 1.23 -1.80 -15.05
N VAL A 226 2.26 -1.54 -14.25
CA VAL A 226 2.81 -2.46 -13.24
C VAL A 226 1.74 -2.94 -12.26
N VAL A 227 0.84 -2.04 -11.84
CA VAL A 227 -0.26 -2.38 -10.93
C VAL A 227 -1.55 -2.59 -11.71
N HIS A 228 -2.04 -1.56 -12.39
CA HIS A 228 -3.41 -1.56 -12.89
C HIS A 228 -3.60 -2.42 -14.15
N SER A 229 -2.68 -2.37 -15.11
CA SER A 229 -2.81 -3.22 -16.31
C SER A 229 -2.52 -4.68 -15.99
N ILE A 230 -1.50 -4.99 -15.18
CA ILE A 230 -1.25 -6.36 -14.73
C ILE A 230 -2.47 -6.93 -13.98
N GLY A 231 -3.02 -6.19 -13.02
CA GLY A 231 -4.25 -6.58 -12.34
C GLY A 231 -5.44 -6.70 -13.30
N GLY A 232 -5.58 -5.77 -14.26
CA GLY A 232 -6.66 -5.77 -15.26
C GLY A 232 -6.59 -6.94 -16.25
N TRP A 233 -5.40 -7.31 -16.72
CA TRP A 233 -5.21 -8.47 -17.60
C TRP A 233 -5.42 -9.79 -16.85
N ALA A 234 -4.98 -9.87 -15.60
CA ALA A 234 -5.28 -11.00 -14.72
C ALA A 234 -6.80 -11.10 -14.45
N ALA A 235 -7.48 -9.97 -14.24
CA ALA A 235 -8.93 -9.89 -14.07
C ALA A 235 -9.67 -10.41 -15.31
N LEU A 236 -9.22 -10.01 -16.50
CA LEU A 236 -9.78 -10.46 -17.77
C LEU A 236 -9.59 -11.96 -17.95
N ALA A 237 -8.37 -12.47 -17.75
CA ALA A 237 -8.09 -13.91 -17.84
C ALA A 237 -8.97 -14.72 -16.88
N GLY A 238 -9.09 -14.28 -15.63
CA GLY A 238 -9.97 -14.90 -14.64
C GLY A 238 -11.45 -14.85 -15.04
N ALA A 239 -11.92 -13.71 -15.56
CA ALA A 239 -13.28 -13.56 -16.04
C ALA A 239 -13.60 -14.47 -17.24
N LEU A 240 -12.65 -14.66 -18.17
CA LEU A 240 -12.78 -15.57 -19.30
C LEU A 240 -12.88 -17.03 -18.86
N VAL A 241 -12.03 -17.46 -17.93
CA VAL A 241 -12.03 -18.85 -17.42
C VAL A 241 -13.30 -19.17 -16.63
N LEU A 242 -13.79 -18.24 -15.81
CA LEU A 242 -15.03 -18.43 -15.04
C LEU A 242 -16.30 -18.35 -15.90
N GLY A 243 -16.22 -17.63 -17.02
CA GLY A 243 -17.38 -17.27 -17.82
C GLY A 243 -18.28 -16.21 -17.15
N PRO A 244 -19.44 -15.91 -17.77
CA PRO A 244 -20.31 -14.84 -17.33
C PRO A 244 -21.12 -15.20 -16.08
N ARG A 245 -21.54 -14.18 -15.32
CA ARG A 245 -22.47 -14.36 -14.21
C ARG A 245 -23.79 -14.97 -14.68
N LEU A 246 -24.34 -15.91 -13.91
CA LEU A 246 -25.67 -16.47 -14.16
C LEU A 246 -26.71 -15.35 -14.26
N GLY A 247 -27.44 -15.33 -15.38
CA GLY A 247 -28.47 -14.33 -15.67
C GLY A 247 -27.97 -13.03 -16.30
N LYS A 248 -26.67 -12.88 -16.59
CA LYS A 248 -26.11 -11.70 -17.30
C LYS A 248 -26.49 -11.65 -18.77
N TYR A 249 -26.62 -12.82 -19.41
CA TYR A 249 -27.04 -12.95 -20.81
C TYR A 249 -28.33 -13.75 -20.90
N THR A 250 -29.26 -13.32 -21.74
CA THR A 250 -30.46 -14.07 -22.09
C THR A 250 -30.12 -15.24 -23.04
N LYS A 251 -31.06 -16.16 -23.27
CA LYS A 251 -30.84 -17.31 -24.18
C LYS A 251 -30.51 -16.89 -25.61
N ASP A 252 -30.98 -15.72 -26.04
CA ASP A 252 -30.71 -15.09 -27.33
C ASP A 252 -29.48 -14.15 -27.32
N GLY A 253 -28.68 -14.18 -26.25
CA GLY A 253 -27.40 -13.46 -26.17
C GLY A 253 -27.48 -11.98 -25.79
N ARG A 254 -28.68 -11.44 -25.54
CA ARG A 254 -28.84 -10.04 -25.12
C ARG A 254 -28.33 -9.82 -23.70
N ILE A 255 -27.78 -8.63 -23.47
CA ILE A 255 -27.27 -8.23 -22.15
C ILE A 255 -28.46 -7.93 -21.22
N LYS A 256 -28.45 -8.57 -20.05
CA LYS A 256 -29.32 -8.23 -18.92
C LYS A 256 -28.46 -7.57 -17.83
N PRO A 257 -28.65 -6.27 -17.54
CA PRO A 257 -27.93 -5.60 -16.47
C PRO A 257 -28.13 -6.29 -15.11
N ILE A 258 -27.06 -6.40 -14.34
CA ILE A 258 -27.08 -6.84 -12.94
C ILE A 258 -26.61 -5.61 -12.14
N PRO A 259 -27.53 -4.76 -11.65
CA PRO A 259 -27.17 -3.54 -10.95
C PRO A 259 -26.54 -3.86 -9.58
N GLY A 260 -25.69 -2.95 -9.12
CA GLY A 260 -25.19 -2.96 -7.75
C GLY A 260 -26.33 -2.77 -6.76
N HIS A 261 -26.17 -3.34 -5.56
CA HIS A 261 -27.20 -3.28 -4.53
C HIS A 261 -27.13 -2.01 -3.66
N ASN A 262 -25.99 -1.30 -3.65
CA ASN A 262 -25.79 -0.12 -2.81
C ASN A 262 -24.82 0.88 -3.45
N ILE A 263 -25.35 1.79 -4.28
CA ILE A 263 -24.55 2.82 -4.95
C ILE A 263 -23.91 3.82 -3.99
N PRO A 264 -24.56 4.26 -2.89
CA PRO A 264 -23.88 5.07 -1.88
C PRO A 264 -22.63 4.39 -1.28
N LEU A 265 -22.68 3.08 -1.05
CA LEU A 265 -21.51 2.31 -0.59
C LEU A 265 -20.41 2.30 -1.65
N ALA A 266 -20.78 2.10 -2.92
CA ALA A 266 -19.83 2.17 -4.03
C ALA A 266 -19.19 3.56 -4.15
N ALA A 267 -19.98 4.62 -4.00
CA ALA A 267 -19.50 6.00 -4.03
C ALA A 267 -18.51 6.29 -2.91
N LEU A 268 -18.80 5.86 -1.67
CA LEU A 268 -17.86 5.96 -0.56
C LEU A 268 -16.55 5.22 -0.86
N GLY A 269 -16.64 4.02 -1.45
CA GLY A 269 -15.48 3.26 -1.91
C GLY A 269 -14.61 4.05 -2.89
N VAL A 270 -15.21 4.67 -3.91
CA VAL A 270 -14.49 5.51 -4.88
C VAL A 270 -13.86 6.74 -4.24
N PHE A 271 -14.52 7.41 -3.30
CA PHE A 271 -13.91 8.55 -2.60
C PHE A 271 -12.70 8.12 -1.73
N ILE A 272 -12.77 6.96 -1.09
CA ILE A 272 -11.64 6.39 -0.37
C ILE A 272 -10.50 6.03 -1.32
N LEU A 273 -10.81 5.42 -2.47
CA LEU A 273 -9.80 5.12 -3.50
C LEU A 273 -9.14 6.39 -4.04
N TRP A 274 -9.92 7.44 -4.30
CA TRP A 274 -9.40 8.74 -4.73
C TRP A 274 -8.47 9.33 -3.68
N MET A 275 -8.87 9.33 -2.39
CA MET A 275 -8.01 9.77 -1.29
C MET A 275 -6.71 8.95 -1.23
N GLY A 276 -6.81 7.62 -1.28
CA GLY A 276 -5.65 6.74 -1.25
C GLY A 276 -4.72 6.92 -2.45
N TRP A 277 -5.24 7.36 -3.59
CA TRP A 277 -4.45 7.69 -4.77
C TRP A 277 -3.49 8.88 -4.56
N PHE A 278 -3.71 9.72 -3.55
CA PHE A 278 -2.74 10.73 -3.13
C PHE A 278 -1.55 10.14 -2.37
N GLY A 279 -1.68 8.95 -1.78
CA GLY A 279 -0.54 8.14 -1.35
C GLY A 279 0.08 7.37 -2.51
N PHE A 280 -0.74 6.93 -3.47
CA PHE A 280 -0.28 6.11 -4.59
C PHE A 280 0.59 6.92 -5.56
N ASN A 281 0.05 7.99 -6.16
CA ASN A 281 0.77 8.76 -7.17
C ASN A 281 1.81 9.70 -6.54
N PRO A 282 1.46 10.70 -5.72
CA PRO A 282 2.46 11.56 -5.06
C PRO A 282 3.47 10.78 -4.23
N GLY A 283 3.06 9.70 -3.56
CA GLY A 283 3.96 8.91 -2.72
C GLY A 283 5.02 8.13 -3.50
N SER A 284 4.80 7.85 -4.80
CA SER A 284 5.81 7.25 -5.67
C SER A 284 7.02 8.14 -5.92
N THR A 285 7.05 9.38 -5.42
CA THR A 285 8.30 10.14 -5.32
C THR A 285 9.26 9.58 -4.28
N THR A 286 8.73 8.86 -3.27
CA THR A 286 9.43 8.37 -2.07
C THR A 286 10.27 9.43 -1.33
N ALA A 287 10.05 10.70 -1.66
CA ALA A 287 10.79 11.84 -1.16
C ALA A 287 9.94 13.11 -1.27
N VAL A 288 10.15 14.04 -0.34
CA VAL A 288 9.56 15.39 -0.35
C VAL A 288 10.46 16.40 -1.05
N SER A 289 11.74 16.08 -1.21
CA SER A 289 12.73 16.96 -1.82
C SER A 289 12.29 17.42 -3.23
N GLY A 290 12.45 18.71 -3.50
CA GLY A 290 12.02 19.33 -4.77
C GLY A 290 10.50 19.53 -4.95
N GLY A 291 9.65 19.03 -4.04
CA GLY A 291 8.21 19.35 -4.01
C GLY A 291 7.37 18.77 -5.15
N SER A 292 7.91 17.84 -5.94
CA SER A 292 7.22 17.25 -7.10
C SER A 292 5.91 16.53 -6.70
N PHE A 293 5.85 15.96 -5.50
CA PHE A 293 4.66 15.31 -4.95
C PHE A 293 3.42 16.22 -4.98
N ALA A 294 3.58 17.54 -4.79
CA ALA A 294 2.47 18.49 -4.81
C ALA A 294 1.91 18.67 -6.24
N VAL A 295 2.79 18.73 -7.25
CA VAL A 295 2.38 18.80 -8.66
C VAL A 295 1.65 17.51 -9.06
N ILE A 296 2.20 16.36 -8.65
CA ILE A 296 1.62 15.04 -8.91
C ILE A 296 0.23 14.89 -8.26
N ALA A 297 0.03 15.46 -7.08
CA ALA A 297 -1.28 15.45 -6.42
C ALA A 297 -2.32 16.22 -7.25
N VAL A 298 -1.94 17.37 -7.80
CA VAL A 298 -2.80 18.18 -8.66
C VAL A 298 -3.12 17.47 -9.97
N THR A 299 -2.11 16.90 -10.66
CA THR A 299 -2.34 16.18 -11.92
C THR A 299 -3.23 14.96 -11.72
N THR A 300 -3.04 14.22 -10.63
CA THR A 300 -3.88 13.10 -10.20
C THR A 300 -5.34 13.52 -10.00
N ASN A 301 -5.57 14.58 -9.23
CA ASN A 301 -6.91 15.09 -8.96
C ASN A 301 -7.63 15.58 -10.24
N LEU A 302 -6.91 16.30 -11.10
CA LEU A 302 -7.47 16.81 -12.36
C LEU A 302 -7.88 15.69 -13.31
N ALA A 303 -7.08 14.62 -13.41
CA ALA A 303 -7.43 13.47 -14.24
C ALA A 303 -8.65 12.72 -13.70
N ALA A 304 -8.73 12.51 -12.39
CA ALA A 304 -9.89 11.90 -11.74
C ALA A 304 -11.19 12.71 -11.99
N ALA A 305 -11.12 14.02 -11.78
CA ALA A 305 -12.26 14.92 -11.99
C ALA A 305 -12.70 14.96 -13.47
N ALA A 306 -11.74 15.01 -14.39
CA ALA A 306 -12.01 14.97 -15.83
C ALA A 306 -12.59 13.62 -16.27
N GLY A 307 -12.11 12.51 -15.71
CA GLY A 307 -12.64 11.17 -15.94
C GLY A 307 -14.07 11.00 -15.46
N ALA A 308 -14.38 11.46 -14.25
CA ALA A 308 -15.74 11.43 -13.72
C ALA A 308 -16.71 12.27 -14.58
N THR A 309 -16.27 13.47 -14.95
CA THR A 309 -17.08 14.43 -15.71
C THR A 309 -17.35 13.92 -17.13
N SER A 310 -16.31 13.48 -17.84
CA SER A 310 -16.45 12.95 -19.19
C SER A 310 -17.28 11.67 -19.24
N ALA A 311 -17.11 10.75 -18.28
CA ALA A 311 -17.94 9.56 -18.19
C ALA A 311 -19.42 9.90 -17.94
N MET A 312 -19.71 10.86 -17.07
CA MET A 312 -21.09 11.34 -16.84
C MET A 312 -21.70 11.93 -18.12
N ILE A 313 -20.96 12.79 -18.82
CA ILE A 313 -21.42 13.42 -20.07
C ILE A 313 -21.66 12.33 -21.14
N THR A 314 -20.72 11.42 -21.32
CA THR A 314 -20.85 10.32 -22.29
C THR A 314 -22.05 9.43 -21.96
N ALA A 315 -22.24 9.06 -20.69
CA ALA A 315 -23.41 8.30 -20.27
C ALA A 315 -24.73 9.05 -20.59
N TRP A 316 -24.76 10.36 -20.36
CA TRP A 316 -25.93 11.18 -20.66
C TRP A 316 -26.23 11.21 -22.17
N VAL A 317 -25.20 11.38 -23.00
CA VAL A 317 -25.34 11.40 -24.46
C VAL A 317 -25.77 10.02 -25.00
N CYS A 318 -25.15 8.93 -24.52
CA CYS A 318 -25.40 7.58 -25.02
C CYS A 318 -26.71 6.98 -24.52
N PHE A 319 -27.12 7.27 -23.28
CA PHE A 319 -28.26 6.63 -22.63
C PHE A 319 -29.43 7.57 -22.30
N GLY A 320 -29.30 8.87 -22.63
CA GLY A 320 -30.35 9.87 -22.45
C GLY A 320 -30.55 10.34 -21.00
N LYS A 321 -29.73 9.86 -20.06
CA LYS A 321 -29.81 10.22 -18.63
C LYS A 321 -28.45 10.08 -17.94
N PRO A 322 -28.19 10.85 -16.88
CA PRO A 322 -26.99 10.66 -16.07
C PRO A 322 -27.01 9.32 -15.34
N ASP A 323 -25.83 8.72 -15.15
CA ASP A 323 -25.63 7.50 -14.37
C ASP A 323 -24.42 7.65 -13.45
N VAL A 324 -24.68 7.56 -12.15
CA VAL A 324 -23.65 7.70 -11.11
C VAL A 324 -22.61 6.58 -11.21
N SER A 325 -23.00 5.38 -11.62
CA SER A 325 -22.08 4.25 -11.77
C SER A 325 -21.01 4.54 -12.82
N PHE A 326 -21.39 5.16 -13.95
CA PHE A 326 -20.44 5.54 -14.98
C PHE A 326 -19.53 6.68 -14.52
N ALA A 327 -20.04 7.69 -13.82
CA ALA A 327 -19.20 8.75 -13.28
C ALA A 327 -18.20 8.26 -12.22
N LEU A 328 -18.63 7.35 -11.34
CA LEU A 328 -17.78 6.70 -10.34
C LEU A 328 -16.65 5.89 -11.00
N ASN A 329 -16.97 5.06 -11.98
CA ASN A 329 -15.95 4.32 -12.74
C ASN A 329 -15.09 5.25 -13.61
N GLY A 330 -15.63 6.36 -14.09
CA GLY A 330 -14.90 7.42 -14.79
C GLY A 330 -13.82 8.07 -13.93
N ALA A 331 -14.12 8.33 -12.65
CA ALA A 331 -13.13 8.82 -11.70
C ALA A 331 -11.95 7.82 -11.57
N LEU A 332 -12.27 6.54 -11.36
CA LEU A 332 -11.27 5.47 -11.26
C LEU A 332 -10.47 5.31 -12.57
N ALA A 333 -11.12 5.39 -13.74
CA ALA A 333 -10.45 5.31 -15.02
C ALA A 333 -9.48 6.48 -15.24
N GLY A 334 -9.86 7.70 -14.85
CA GLY A 334 -8.99 8.87 -14.89
C GLY A 334 -7.77 8.73 -13.97
N LEU A 335 -8.00 8.23 -12.74
CA LEU A 335 -6.93 7.92 -11.77
C LEU A 335 -5.96 6.86 -12.33
N VAL A 336 -6.47 5.73 -12.83
CA VAL A 336 -5.66 4.69 -13.48
C VAL A 336 -4.90 5.25 -14.67
N GLY A 337 -5.55 6.03 -15.53
CA GLY A 337 -4.95 6.54 -16.76
C GLY A 337 -3.78 7.49 -16.53
N ILE A 338 -3.83 8.33 -15.49
CA ILE A 338 -2.76 9.30 -15.22
C ILE A 338 -1.58 8.70 -14.44
N THR A 339 -1.77 7.56 -13.78
CA THR A 339 -0.80 6.96 -12.85
C THR A 339 0.61 6.77 -13.45
N ALA A 340 0.75 6.40 -14.73
CA ALA A 340 2.04 6.27 -15.38
C ALA A 340 2.70 7.62 -15.69
N GLY A 341 1.90 8.65 -15.99
CA GLY A 341 2.36 9.94 -16.48
C GLY A 341 2.24 11.09 -15.48
N CYS A 342 1.80 10.84 -14.24
CA CYS A 342 1.41 11.91 -13.30
C CYS A 342 2.57 12.83 -12.90
N ALA A 343 3.82 12.36 -13.00
CA ALA A 343 5.03 13.14 -12.79
C ALA A 343 5.60 13.80 -14.06
N ASN A 344 5.14 13.37 -15.25
CA ASN A 344 5.73 13.76 -16.54
C ASN A 344 4.75 14.53 -17.43
N MET A 345 3.51 14.73 -16.99
CA MET A 345 2.47 15.45 -17.72
C MET A 345 2.15 16.79 -17.09
N THR A 346 1.78 17.75 -17.93
CA THR A 346 1.24 19.04 -17.48
C THR A 346 -0.18 18.87 -16.94
N ALA A 347 -0.67 19.84 -16.17
CA ALA A 347 -2.06 19.86 -15.69
C ALA A 347 -3.09 19.75 -16.83
N PRO A 348 -2.97 20.46 -17.98
CA PRO A 348 -3.83 20.21 -19.14
C PRO A 348 -3.68 18.79 -19.73
N GLY A 349 -2.47 18.24 -19.73
CA GLY A 349 -2.21 16.87 -20.16
C GLY A 349 -2.96 15.85 -19.30
N SER A 350 -2.96 16.03 -17.98
CA SER A 350 -3.68 15.14 -17.06
C SER A 350 -5.19 15.23 -17.21
N VAL A 351 -5.73 16.42 -17.47
CA VAL A 351 -7.15 16.61 -17.83
C VAL A 351 -7.48 15.83 -19.10
N LEU A 352 -6.65 15.92 -20.15
CA LEU A 352 -6.88 15.18 -21.40
C LEU A 352 -6.88 13.67 -21.18
N VAL A 353 -5.94 13.13 -20.40
CA VAL A 353 -5.92 11.71 -20.02
C VAL A 353 -7.22 11.31 -19.32
N GLY A 354 -7.66 12.10 -18.34
CA GLY A 354 -8.92 11.87 -17.64
C GLY A 354 -10.12 11.87 -18.59
N LEU A 355 -10.23 12.87 -19.47
CA LEU A 355 -11.31 12.97 -20.46
C LEU A 355 -11.37 11.73 -21.36
N ILE A 356 -10.22 11.27 -21.86
CA ILE A 356 -10.16 10.08 -22.72
C ILE A 356 -10.55 8.83 -21.92
N ALA A 357 -9.99 8.64 -20.74
CA ALA A 357 -10.27 7.48 -19.90
C ALA A 357 -11.75 7.39 -19.50
N GLY A 358 -12.37 8.51 -19.14
CA GLY A 358 -13.79 8.56 -18.80
C GLY A 358 -14.72 8.29 -19.98
N VAL A 359 -14.35 8.67 -21.21
CA VAL A 359 -15.11 8.25 -22.41
C VAL A 359 -14.98 6.75 -22.64
N LEU A 360 -13.76 6.20 -22.55
CA LEU A 360 -13.49 4.80 -22.83
C LEU A 360 -14.21 3.85 -21.87
N VAL A 361 -14.28 4.18 -20.57
CA VAL A 361 -14.92 3.30 -19.57
C VAL A 361 -16.44 3.19 -19.75
N VAL A 362 -17.09 4.15 -20.41
CA VAL A 362 -18.52 4.05 -20.73
C VAL A 362 -18.76 3.10 -21.90
N GLY A 363 -17.79 2.97 -22.81
CA GLY A 363 -17.86 2.09 -23.97
C GLY A 363 -17.46 0.63 -23.71
N SER A 364 -16.85 0.34 -22.55
CA SER A 364 -16.31 -0.97 -22.18
C SER A 364 -17.31 -1.98 -21.60
#